data_AF-Q70MW9-F1
#
_entry.id   AF-Q70MW9-F1
#
_cell.length_a   1.000
_cell.length_b   1.000
_cell.length_c   1.000
_cell.angle_alpha   90.00
_cell.angle_beta   90.00
_cell.angle_gamma   90.00
#
_symmetry.space_group_name_H-M   'P 1'
#
loop_
_entity.id
_entity.type
_entity.pdbx_description
1 polymer ?
#
loop_
_entity_poly.entity_id
_entity_poly.type
_entity_poly.pdbx_seq_one_letter_code
_entity_poly.pdbx_strand_id
1 'polypeptide(L)'
;MPRNSGRTTSTLALALALKLLAVPVSPSGTAFDEEPVKKVCKVEKNLADVAGIALAKINNLIKQVSAATEAEARMTLAAASTDHSNISALYAAASNIVTRCVLNAVHALTSLAPIALTAATNGAKTSGHISEVIDILQQASQGKTEGKCIVKSGGGTTTV
;
A
#
# COMPACT_ATOMS: atom_id res chain seq x y z
N MET A 1 -47.77 -24.34 37.92
CA MET A 1 -46.59 -24.33 37.03
C MET A 1 -46.97 -23.59 35.74
N PRO A 2 -46.24 -22.55 35.32
CA PRO A 2 -46.64 -21.69 34.22
C PRO A 2 -46.29 -22.28 32.86
N ARG A 3 -47.21 -22.07 31.91
CA ARG A 3 -47.17 -22.55 30.52
C ARG A 3 -46.12 -21.72 29.75
N ASN A 4 -45.10 -22.40 29.22
CA ASN A 4 -44.00 -21.83 28.44
C ASN A 4 -44.53 -21.21 27.12
N SER A 5 -44.98 -19.95 27.19
CA SER A 5 -45.57 -19.18 26.09
C SER A 5 -44.54 -18.33 25.32
N GLY A 6 -43.23 -18.53 25.55
CA GLY A 6 -42.16 -17.68 25.00
C GLY A 6 -41.41 -18.25 23.78
N ARG A 7 -41.57 -19.54 23.46
CA ARG A 7 -40.78 -20.21 22.41
C ARG A 7 -41.36 -20.07 20.99
N THR A 8 -42.67 -19.84 20.89
CA THR A 8 -43.38 -19.72 19.60
C THR A 8 -43.35 -18.31 19.02
N THR A 9 -43.30 -17.27 19.87
CA THR A 9 -43.24 -15.87 19.43
C THR A 9 -41.86 -15.51 18.86
N SER A 10 -40.79 -16.07 19.43
CA SER A 10 -39.41 -15.83 18.98
C SER A 10 -39.13 -16.41 17.59
N THR A 11 -39.70 -17.58 17.27
CA THR A 11 -39.53 -18.23 15.96
C THR A 11 -40.32 -17.52 14.86
N LEU A 12 -41.51 -17.01 15.15
CA LEU A 12 -42.30 -16.18 14.23
C LEU A 12 -41.64 -14.83 13.94
N ALA A 13 -41.06 -14.18 14.96
CA ALA A 13 -40.32 -12.93 14.78
C ALA A 13 -39.07 -13.11 13.91
N LEU A 14 -38.33 -14.21 14.10
CA LEU A 14 -37.15 -14.54 13.30
C LEU A 14 -37.52 -14.90 11.85
N ALA A 15 -38.63 -15.61 11.65
CA ALA A 15 -39.14 -15.94 10.32
C ALA A 15 -39.69 -14.72 9.56
N LEU A 16 -40.34 -13.78 10.25
CA LEU A 16 -40.75 -12.50 9.66
C LEU A 16 -39.53 -11.64 9.30
N ALA A 17 -38.50 -11.58 10.16
CA ALA A 17 -37.27 -10.85 9.87
C ALA A 17 -36.53 -11.41 8.64
N LEU A 18 -36.46 -12.73 8.48
CA LEU A 18 -35.91 -13.37 7.27
C LEU A 18 -36.76 -13.08 6.02
N LYS A 19 -38.09 -12.97 6.14
CA LYS A 19 -38.96 -12.59 5.03
C LYS A 19 -38.85 -11.12 4.64
N LEU A 20 -38.59 -10.21 5.60
CA LEU A 20 -38.33 -8.79 5.29
C LEU A 20 -36.96 -8.59 4.61
N LEU A 21 -35.98 -9.47 4.86
CA LEU A 21 -34.70 -9.48 4.12
C LEU A 21 -34.84 -10.05 2.70
N ALA A 22 -35.92 -10.79 2.42
CA ALA A 22 -36.23 -11.35 1.11
C ALA A 22 -37.10 -10.44 0.24
N VAL A 23 -37.23 -9.15 0.58
CA VAL A 23 -37.83 -8.16 -0.32
C VAL A 23 -36.96 -8.11 -1.58
N PRO A 24 -37.49 -8.44 -2.76
CA PRO A 24 -36.79 -8.21 -4.00
C PRO A 24 -36.61 -6.69 -4.13
N VAL A 25 -35.39 -6.22 -3.87
CA VAL A 25 -35.01 -4.87 -4.28
C VAL A 25 -35.01 -4.89 -5.80
N SER A 26 -35.96 -4.18 -6.42
CA SER A 26 -35.85 -3.88 -7.84
C SER A 26 -34.46 -3.26 -8.06
N PRO A 27 -33.62 -3.81 -8.96
CA PRO A 27 -32.29 -3.25 -9.19
C PRO A 27 -32.46 -1.85 -9.77
N SER A 28 -32.37 -0.82 -8.93
CA SER A 28 -32.51 0.58 -9.33
C SER A 28 -31.18 1.19 -9.80
N GLY A 29 -30.06 0.49 -9.56
CA GLY A 29 -28.73 0.88 -9.98
C GLY A 29 -28.21 0.04 -11.15
N THR A 30 -27.56 0.68 -12.10
CA THR A 30 -26.82 0.01 -13.18
C THR A 30 -25.57 -0.67 -12.61
N ALA A 31 -25.23 -1.85 -13.13
CA ALA A 31 -23.95 -2.51 -12.84
C ALA A 31 -22.76 -1.64 -13.25
N PHE A 32 -21.60 -1.87 -12.64
CA PHE A 32 -20.35 -1.25 -13.09
C PHE A 32 -19.84 -1.93 -14.35
N ASP A 33 -19.42 -1.13 -15.33
CA ASP A 33 -18.66 -1.65 -16.46
C ASP A 33 -17.28 -2.14 -16.00
N GLU A 34 -16.84 -3.26 -16.58
CA GLU A 34 -15.56 -3.91 -16.27
C GLU A 34 -14.36 -3.01 -16.56
N GLU A 35 -14.37 -2.21 -17.63
CA GLU A 35 -13.24 -1.38 -18.03
C GLU A 35 -12.90 -0.28 -16.99
N PRO A 36 -13.87 0.50 -16.49
CA PRO A 36 -13.66 1.37 -15.32
C PRO A 36 -13.13 0.61 -14.09
N VAL A 37 -13.66 -0.58 -13.79
CA VAL A 37 -13.20 -1.39 -12.65
C VAL A 37 -11.74 -1.81 -12.81
N LYS A 38 -11.32 -2.25 -14.00
CA LYS A 38 -9.91 -2.57 -14.30
C LYS A 38 -8.97 -1.40 -14.04
N LYS A 39 -9.39 -0.17 -14.36
CA LYS A 39 -8.58 1.03 -14.07
C LYS A 39 -8.39 1.21 -12.57
N VAL A 40 -9.42 0.95 -11.77
CA VAL A 40 -9.35 1.00 -10.31
C VAL A 40 -8.43 -0.11 -9.76
N CYS A 41 -8.52 -1.34 -10.27
CA CYS A 41 -7.59 -2.43 -9.91
C CYS A 41 -6.13 -2.13 -10.30
N LYS A 42 -5.91 -1.36 -11.38
CA LYS A 42 -4.55 -0.89 -11.72
C LYS A 42 -4.03 0.12 -10.69
N VAL A 43 -4.90 1.00 -10.19
CA VAL A 43 -4.55 1.94 -9.10
C VAL A 43 -4.23 1.18 -7.82
N GLU A 44 -5.07 0.21 -7.43
CA GLU A 44 -4.81 -0.71 -6.31
C GLU A 44 -3.41 -1.32 -6.41
N LYS A 45 -3.08 -1.95 -7.55
CA LYS A 45 -1.77 -2.56 -7.76
C LYS A 45 -0.63 -1.56 -7.56
N ASN A 46 -0.74 -0.36 -8.13
CA ASN A 46 0.28 0.67 -7.97
C ASN A 46 0.42 1.13 -6.51
N LEU A 47 -0.68 1.16 -5.75
CA LEU A 47 -0.68 1.51 -4.33
C LEU A 47 -0.04 0.41 -3.47
N ALA A 48 -0.23 -0.86 -3.83
CA ALA A 48 0.44 -2.00 -3.18
C ALA A 48 1.96 -1.97 -3.38
N ASP A 49 2.44 -1.47 -4.53
CA ASP A 49 3.87 -1.40 -4.86
C ASP A 49 4.63 -0.26 -4.12
N VAL A 50 3.93 0.71 -3.52
CA VAL A 50 4.54 1.88 -2.87
C VAL A 50 5.55 1.50 -1.79
N ALA A 51 5.27 0.45 -1.01
CA ALA A 51 6.17 -0.01 0.04
C ALA A 51 7.51 -0.52 -0.53
N GLY A 52 7.48 -1.24 -1.67
CA GLY A 52 8.68 -1.70 -2.36
C GLY A 52 9.51 -0.54 -2.91
N ILE A 53 8.85 0.46 -3.50
CA ILE A 53 9.50 1.68 -4.01
C ILE A 53 10.16 2.46 -2.87
N ALA A 54 9.46 2.62 -1.75
CA ALA A 54 9.97 3.27 -0.53
C ALA A 54 11.23 2.57 -0.01
N LEU A 55 11.18 1.25 0.16
CA LEU A 55 12.31 0.44 0.63
C LEU A 55 13.51 0.54 -0.31
N ALA A 56 13.28 0.50 -1.63
CA ALA A 56 14.35 0.62 -2.62
C ALA A 56 15.09 1.97 -2.52
N LYS A 57 14.34 3.08 -2.34
CA LYS A 57 14.94 4.41 -2.16
C LYS A 57 15.73 4.52 -0.86
N ILE A 58 15.20 4.02 0.25
CA ILE A 58 15.88 4.00 1.55
C ILE A 58 17.18 3.20 1.46
N ASN A 59 17.15 2.00 0.89
CA ASN A 59 18.33 1.15 0.73
C ASN A 59 19.40 1.79 -0.17
N ASN A 60 19.00 2.56 -1.18
CA ASN A 60 19.94 3.30 -2.02
C ASN A 60 20.70 4.37 -1.19
N LEU A 61 19.97 5.15 -0.39
CA LEU A 61 20.60 6.15 0.50
C LEU A 61 21.53 5.50 1.53
N ILE A 62 21.12 4.37 2.13
CA ILE A 62 21.97 3.61 3.08
C ILE A 62 23.28 3.17 2.39
N LYS A 63 23.20 2.66 1.16
CA LYS A 63 24.40 2.27 0.39
C LYS A 63 25.32 3.47 0.13
N GLN A 64 24.75 4.63 -0.22
CA GLN A 64 25.53 5.85 -0.42
C GLN A 64 26.23 6.32 0.85
N VAL A 65 25.53 6.31 1.99
CA VAL A 65 26.10 6.61 3.31
C VAL A 65 27.25 5.66 3.61
N SER A 66 27.03 4.35 3.48
CA SER A 66 28.07 3.34 3.75
C SER A 66 29.31 3.54 2.89
N ALA A 67 29.16 3.76 1.58
CA ALA A 67 30.28 3.97 0.67
C ALA A 67 31.05 5.27 0.99
N ALA A 68 30.33 6.34 1.32
CA ALA A 68 30.94 7.62 1.67
C ALA A 68 31.69 7.54 3.01
N THR A 69 31.12 6.89 4.03
CA THR A 69 31.80 6.66 5.32
C THR A 69 33.06 5.81 5.16
N GLU A 70 33.03 4.80 4.29
CA GLU A 70 34.23 4.01 3.98
C GLU A 70 35.32 4.88 3.31
N ALA A 71 34.94 5.72 2.35
CA ALA A 71 35.87 6.63 1.69
C ALA A 71 36.48 7.65 2.66
N GLU A 72 35.67 8.22 3.56
CA GLU A 72 36.14 9.10 4.64
C GLU A 72 37.18 8.40 5.52
N ALA A 73 36.89 7.18 5.99
CA ALA A 73 37.80 6.42 6.84
C ALA A 73 39.15 6.15 6.15
N ARG A 74 39.12 5.80 4.84
CA ARG A 74 40.32 5.60 4.03
C ARG A 74 41.14 6.89 3.89
N MET A 75 40.49 8.03 3.65
CA MET A 75 41.17 9.32 3.54
C MET A 75 41.78 9.76 4.87
N THR A 76 41.05 9.60 5.97
CA THR A 76 41.55 9.90 7.32
C THR A 76 42.76 9.02 7.67
N LEU A 77 42.72 7.73 7.34
CA LEU A 77 43.86 6.83 7.53
C LEU A 77 45.07 7.25 6.68
N ALA A 78 44.85 7.61 5.41
CA ALA A 78 45.92 8.08 4.52
C ALA A 78 46.55 9.39 5.02
N ALA A 79 45.74 10.31 5.54
CA ALA A 79 46.23 11.55 6.16
C ALA A 79 47.13 11.29 7.37
N ALA A 80 46.78 10.29 8.19
CA ALA A 80 47.53 9.92 9.39
C ALA A 80 48.79 9.10 9.10
N SER A 81 48.85 8.42 7.96
CA SER A 81 49.93 7.47 7.61
C SER A 81 51.03 8.07 6.74
N THR A 82 50.89 9.32 6.29
CA THR A 82 51.86 10.01 5.43
C THR A 82 52.75 10.94 6.24
N ASP A 83 54.06 10.87 6.02
CA ASP A 83 55.05 11.78 6.64
C ASP A 83 55.10 13.16 5.96
N HIS A 84 54.50 13.29 4.77
CA HIS A 84 54.45 14.54 4.02
C HIS A 84 53.25 15.41 4.45
N SER A 85 53.52 16.54 5.11
CA SER A 85 52.51 17.47 5.62
C SER A 85 51.51 17.95 4.57
N ASN A 86 51.97 18.29 3.36
CA ASN A 86 51.10 18.74 2.27
C ASN A 86 50.13 17.63 1.79
N ILE A 87 50.61 16.39 1.73
CA ILE A 87 49.79 15.23 1.33
C ILE A 87 48.80 14.88 2.46
N SER A 88 49.23 14.98 3.72
CA SER A 88 48.35 14.84 4.89
C SER A 88 47.20 15.84 4.84
N ALA A 89 47.52 17.13 4.61
CA ALA A 89 46.54 18.19 4.49
C ALA A 89 45.55 17.98 3.33
N LEU A 90 46.04 17.46 2.18
CA LEU A 90 45.18 17.13 1.05
C LEU A 90 44.17 16.02 1.39
N TYR A 91 44.62 14.92 2.01
CA TYR A 91 43.73 13.84 2.43
C TYR A 91 42.75 14.29 3.51
N ALA A 92 43.17 15.13 4.46
CA ALA A 92 42.29 15.71 5.46
C ALA A 92 41.21 16.62 4.82
N ALA A 93 41.58 17.43 3.82
CA ALA A 93 40.63 18.24 3.08
C ALA A 93 39.64 17.38 2.28
N ALA A 94 40.12 16.32 1.63
CA ALA A 94 39.29 15.38 0.90
C ALA A 94 38.31 14.65 1.84
N SER A 95 38.77 14.20 3.02
CA SER A 95 37.95 13.59 4.06
C SER A 95 36.80 14.52 4.46
N ASN A 96 37.07 15.79 4.75
CA ASN A 96 36.04 16.79 5.07
C ASN A 96 35.00 16.98 3.96
N ILE A 97 35.40 16.91 2.68
CA ILE A 97 34.46 16.98 1.56
C ILE A 97 33.54 15.76 1.58
N VAL A 98 34.09 14.56 1.80
CA VAL A 98 33.32 13.31 1.89
C VAL A 98 32.37 13.32 3.09
N THR A 99 32.80 13.81 4.26
CA THR A 99 31.95 13.95 5.45
C THR A 99 30.71 14.79 5.14
N ARG A 100 30.83 15.87 4.35
CA ARG A 100 29.64 16.64 3.91
C ARG A 100 28.70 15.82 3.03
N CYS A 101 29.21 14.95 2.16
CA CYS A 101 28.39 14.04 1.38
C CYS A 101 27.65 13.03 2.28
N VAL A 102 28.32 12.48 3.30
CA VAL A 102 27.70 11.61 4.31
C VAL A 102 26.56 12.34 5.02
N LEU A 103 26.80 13.55 5.53
CA LEU A 103 25.79 14.34 6.24
C LEU A 103 24.57 14.66 5.36
N ASN A 104 24.79 15.01 4.09
CA ASN A 104 23.69 15.26 3.15
C ASN A 104 22.86 13.99 2.88
N ALA A 105 23.52 12.83 2.72
CA ALA A 105 22.82 11.56 2.50
C ALA A 105 22.05 11.10 3.75
N VAL A 106 22.61 11.29 4.95
CA VAL A 106 21.92 11.04 6.22
C VAL A 106 20.72 11.97 6.37
N HIS A 107 20.87 13.26 6.08
CA HIS A 107 19.76 14.21 6.11
C HIS A 107 18.64 13.86 5.11
N ALA A 108 19.01 13.43 3.90
CA ALA A 108 18.05 12.94 2.93
C ALA A 108 17.32 11.68 3.45
N LEU A 109 18.02 10.78 4.14
CA LEU A 109 17.43 9.58 4.74
C LEU A 109 16.45 9.92 5.86
N THR A 110 16.82 10.81 6.79
CA THR A 110 15.95 11.21 7.90
C THR A 110 14.71 11.97 7.43
N SER A 111 14.83 12.73 6.33
CA SER A 111 13.69 13.39 5.69
C SER A 111 12.79 12.39 4.93
N LEU A 112 13.38 11.44 4.20
CA LEU A 112 12.63 10.49 3.37
C LEU A 112 11.92 9.42 4.20
N ALA A 113 12.53 8.91 5.27
CA ALA A 113 11.99 7.79 6.05
C ALA A 113 10.53 8.00 6.52
N PRO A 114 10.16 9.12 7.18
CA PRO A 114 8.76 9.34 7.60
C PRO A 114 7.81 9.48 6.40
N ILE A 115 8.22 10.17 5.33
CA ILE A 115 7.41 10.35 4.11
C ILE A 115 7.13 8.99 3.46
N ALA A 116 8.17 8.16 3.35
CA ALA A 116 8.11 6.84 2.76
C ALA A 116 7.21 5.90 3.59
N LEU A 117 7.31 5.96 4.91
CA LEU A 117 6.46 5.18 5.82
C LEU A 117 4.98 5.58 5.70
N THR A 118 4.67 6.89 5.70
CA THR A 118 3.31 7.38 5.51
C THR A 118 2.76 6.97 4.14
N ALA A 119 3.55 7.12 3.07
CA ALA A 119 3.13 6.72 1.73
C ALA A 119 2.87 5.22 1.63
N ALA A 120 3.75 4.37 2.17
CA ALA A 120 3.56 2.93 2.19
C ALA A 120 2.32 2.51 2.98
N THR A 121 2.10 3.14 4.14
CA THR A 121 0.93 2.87 5.00
C THR A 121 -0.38 3.23 4.30
N ASN A 122 -0.44 4.45 3.73
CA ASN A 122 -1.62 4.91 3.02
C ASN A 122 -1.85 4.11 1.74
N GLY A 123 -0.79 3.77 1.00
CA GLY A 123 -0.84 2.90 -0.18
C GLY A 123 -1.44 1.55 0.15
N ALA A 124 -0.90 0.86 1.16
CA ALA A 124 -1.42 -0.45 1.60
C ALA A 124 -2.87 -0.37 2.07
N LYS A 125 -3.24 0.65 2.87
CA LYS A 125 -4.61 0.85 3.36
C LYS A 125 -5.59 1.05 2.21
N THR A 126 -5.29 1.98 1.30
CA THR A 126 -6.19 2.29 0.18
C THR A 126 -6.26 1.12 -0.80
N SER A 127 -5.15 0.44 -1.07
CA SER A 127 -5.14 -0.80 -1.86
C SER A 127 -6.10 -1.82 -1.25
N GLY A 128 -5.95 -2.14 0.04
CA GLY A 128 -6.80 -3.13 0.71
C GLY A 128 -8.29 -2.78 0.66
N HIS A 129 -8.66 -1.51 0.87
CA HIS A 129 -10.05 -1.08 0.75
C HIS A 129 -10.60 -1.24 -0.67
N ILE A 130 -9.80 -0.96 -1.70
CA ILE A 130 -10.22 -1.19 -3.09
C ILE A 130 -10.42 -2.69 -3.32
N SER A 131 -9.47 -3.53 -2.92
CA SER A 131 -9.57 -4.99 -3.09
C SER A 131 -10.82 -5.54 -2.40
N GLU A 132 -11.11 -5.10 -1.17
CA GLU A 132 -12.29 -5.51 -0.40
C GLU A 132 -13.61 -5.12 -1.08
N VAL A 133 -13.72 -3.88 -1.58
CA VAL A 133 -14.93 -3.45 -2.29
C VAL A 133 -15.13 -4.25 -3.57
N ILE A 134 -14.06 -4.46 -4.36
CA ILE A 134 -14.13 -5.24 -5.60
C ILE A 134 -14.48 -6.72 -5.32
N ASP A 135 -13.96 -7.29 -4.23
CA ASP A 135 -14.31 -8.65 -3.82
C ASP A 135 -15.78 -8.77 -3.38
N ILE A 136 -16.29 -7.82 -2.59
CA ILE A 136 -17.72 -7.77 -2.21
C ILE A 136 -18.63 -7.71 -3.46
N LEU A 137 -18.29 -6.89 -4.46
CA LEU A 137 -19.06 -6.78 -5.70
C LEU A 137 -19.04 -8.09 -6.50
N GLN A 138 -17.89 -8.77 -6.55
CA GLN A 138 -17.77 -10.08 -7.20
C GLN A 138 -18.59 -11.14 -6.46
N GLN A 139 -18.43 -11.24 -5.13
CA GLN A 139 -19.20 -12.17 -4.29
C GLN A 139 -20.70 -11.94 -4.41
N ALA A 140 -21.16 -10.70 -4.42
CA ALA A 140 -22.57 -10.35 -4.62
C ALA A 140 -23.10 -10.77 -6.00
N SER A 141 -22.23 -10.99 -6.98
CA SER A 141 -22.56 -11.44 -8.35
C SER A 141 -22.42 -12.95 -8.55
N GLN A 142 -21.81 -13.68 -7.61
CA GLN A 142 -21.51 -15.11 -7.77
C GLN A 142 -22.77 -15.94 -7.97
N GLY A 143 -22.73 -16.83 -8.97
CA GLY A 143 -23.84 -17.75 -9.29
C GLY A 143 -25.09 -17.09 -9.86
N LYS A 144 -25.08 -15.77 -10.10
CA LYS A 144 -26.24 -15.04 -10.63
C LYS A 144 -26.14 -14.83 -12.13
N THR A 145 -27.27 -15.02 -12.83
CA THR A 145 -27.43 -14.66 -14.25
C THR A 145 -27.92 -13.23 -14.42
N GLU A 146 -28.71 -12.72 -13.47
CA GLU A 146 -29.23 -11.36 -13.40
C GLU A 146 -28.84 -10.68 -12.08
N GLY A 147 -28.82 -9.34 -12.02
CA GLY A 147 -28.45 -8.61 -10.79
C GLY A 147 -26.96 -8.71 -10.43
N LYS A 148 -26.09 -8.64 -11.44
CA LYS A 148 -24.62 -8.59 -11.29
C LYS A 148 -24.17 -7.17 -10.96
N CYS A 149 -23.09 -7.06 -10.19
CA CYS A 149 -22.49 -5.78 -9.79
C CYS A 149 -21.43 -5.28 -10.78
N ILE A 150 -20.76 -6.19 -11.50
CA ILE A 150 -19.75 -5.86 -12.53
C ILE A 150 -20.10 -6.63 -13.81
N VAL A 151 -20.10 -5.96 -14.96
CA VAL A 151 -20.47 -6.53 -16.27
C VAL A 151 -19.49 -6.10 -17.37
N LYS A 152 -19.42 -6.86 -18.46
CA LYS A 152 -18.56 -6.54 -19.60
C LYS A 152 -19.08 -5.28 -20.32
N SER A 153 -18.17 -4.37 -20.72
CA SER A 153 -18.58 -3.13 -21.41
C SER A 153 -19.37 -3.42 -22.69
N GLY A 154 -20.53 -2.76 -22.83
CA GLY A 154 -21.32 -2.76 -24.07
C GLY A 154 -22.24 -3.96 -24.29
N GLY A 155 -22.48 -4.83 -23.30
CA GLY A 155 -23.38 -5.97 -23.45
C GLY A 155 -24.16 -6.30 -22.19
N GLY A 156 -25.49 -6.33 -22.30
CA GLY A 156 -26.39 -6.80 -21.24
C GLY A 156 -26.02 -8.20 -20.72
N THR A 157 -26.26 -8.40 -19.42
CA THR A 157 -26.22 -9.64 -18.59
C THR A 157 -25.05 -10.64 -18.77
N THR A 158 -24.16 -10.44 -19.73
CA THR A 158 -23.14 -11.39 -20.17
C THR A 158 -21.83 -11.10 -19.43
N THR A 159 -21.31 -12.13 -18.77
CA THR A 159 -20.22 -12.06 -17.78
C THR A 159 -18.82 -12.02 -18.37
N VAL A 160 -17.88 -11.51 -17.55
CA VAL A 160 -16.50 -12.03 -17.42
C VAL A 160 -16.45 -13.03 -16.29
#